data_AF-A0A962RD65-F1
#
_entry.id   AF-A0A962RD65-F1
#
_cell.length_a   1.000
_cell.length_b   1.000
_cell.length_c   1.000
_cell.angle_alpha   90.00
_cell.angle_beta   90.00
_cell.angle_gamma   90.00
#
_symmetry.space_group_name_H-M   'P 1'
#
loop_
_entity.id
_entity.type
_entity.pdbx_description
1 polymer ?
#
loop_
_entity_poly.entity_id
_entity_poly.type
_entity_poly.pdbx_seq_one_letter_code
_entity_poly.pdbx_strand_id
1 'polypeptide(L)'
;MESKTDADESARRIPTADAPSRPTSRREQSAANSDLLDQFYLTLRSTQTAVESQLPDGNPVCEQIRELFDAPRSWRGAYEVEQLQCFLLSGAHLETEIRRRLDEAQRHDLPYVSVLRAQVDDAARWKELTDVEKRPLLHRLINDLQWFYTQRFRRRQTAQLISYRVSLLFLASFVLMLAVLLWQGRYLQVTGPEMASVTTTLPDSAVKE
;
A
#
# COMPACT_ATOMS: atom_id res chain seq x y z
N MET A 1 -23.05 -42.53 33.93
CA MET A 1 -23.19 -41.16 34.46
C MET A 1 -22.81 -40.22 33.33
N GLU A 2 -23.80 -39.88 32.51
CA GLU A 2 -23.70 -38.92 31.42
C GLU A 2 -23.77 -37.51 32.03
N SER A 3 -22.71 -36.72 31.88
CA SER A 3 -22.74 -35.30 32.17
C SER A 3 -22.72 -34.55 30.85
N LYS A 4 -23.92 -34.11 30.48
CA LYS A 4 -24.23 -33.24 29.35
C LYS A 4 -23.74 -31.83 29.72
N THR A 5 -22.76 -31.31 28.99
CA THR A 5 -22.31 -29.92 29.13
C THR A 5 -22.75 -29.17 27.87
N ASP A 6 -24.04 -28.83 27.87
CA ASP A 6 -24.60 -27.79 27.03
C ASP A 6 -24.30 -26.43 27.68
N ALA A 7 -24.17 -25.39 26.85
CA ALA A 7 -24.01 -23.96 27.18
C ALA A 7 -22.56 -23.46 27.37
N ASP A 8 -21.99 -22.92 26.29
CA ASP A 8 -21.61 -21.50 26.25
C ASP A 8 -21.38 -21.03 24.80
N GLU A 9 -22.46 -20.98 24.01
CA GLU A 9 -22.46 -20.46 22.62
C GLU A 9 -23.09 -19.06 22.59
N SER A 10 -22.63 -18.18 23.47
CA SER A 10 -23.04 -16.78 23.49
C SER A 10 -21.84 -15.86 23.71
N ALA A 11 -21.72 -14.87 22.82
CA ALA A 11 -20.87 -13.68 22.96
C ALA A 11 -19.45 -13.67 22.35
N ARG A 12 -19.23 -14.29 21.18
CA ARG A 12 -18.24 -13.76 20.21
C ARG A 12 -18.91 -12.98 19.09
N ARG A 13 -19.61 -11.89 19.43
CA ARG A 13 -19.83 -10.81 18.46
C ARG A 13 -18.47 -10.13 18.27
N ILE A 14 -17.72 -10.57 17.26
CA ILE A 14 -16.54 -9.85 16.79
C ILE A 14 -17.06 -8.46 16.39
N PRO A 15 -16.62 -7.37 17.04
CA PRO A 15 -16.98 -6.04 16.60
C PRO A 15 -16.54 -5.92 15.14
N THR A 16 -17.51 -5.72 14.25
CA THR A 16 -17.26 -5.50 12.83
C THR A 16 -16.50 -4.18 12.78
N ALA A 17 -15.17 -4.27 12.70
CA ALA A 17 -14.31 -3.10 12.63
C ALA A 17 -14.78 -2.29 11.43
N ASP A 18 -15.28 -1.08 11.68
CA ASP A 18 -15.67 -0.14 10.65
C ASP A 18 -14.53 -0.06 9.63
N ALA A 19 -14.84 -0.46 8.39
CA ALA A 19 -13.85 -0.51 7.34
C ALA A 19 -13.23 0.90 7.21
N PRO A 20 -11.89 1.03 7.31
CA PRO A 20 -11.26 2.34 7.31
C PRO A 20 -11.65 3.09 6.05
N SER A 21 -12.31 4.23 6.22
CA SER A 21 -12.77 5.09 5.13
C SER A 21 -11.56 5.47 4.29
N ARG A 22 -11.56 5.09 3.01
CA ARG A 22 -10.44 5.42 2.11
C ARG A 22 -10.33 6.95 2.01
N PRO A 23 -9.14 7.55 2.19
CA PRO A 23 -8.96 8.98 2.00
C PRO A 23 -9.32 9.34 0.56
N THR A 24 -10.34 10.17 0.40
CA THR A 24 -10.95 10.47 -0.91
C THR A 24 -10.28 11.66 -1.60
N SER A 25 -9.56 12.51 -0.84
CA SER A 25 -8.91 13.69 -1.37
C SER A 25 -7.38 13.55 -1.48
N ARG A 26 -6.79 14.15 -2.52
CA ARG A 26 -5.32 14.24 -2.72
C ARG A 26 -4.62 14.91 -1.52
N ARG A 27 -5.32 15.81 -0.82
CA ARG A 27 -4.83 16.48 0.40
C ARG A 27 -4.73 15.50 1.57
N GLU A 28 -5.74 14.67 1.80
CA GLU A 28 -5.70 13.63 2.84
C GLU A 28 -4.59 12.60 2.59
N GLN A 29 -4.37 12.20 1.34
CA GLN A 29 -3.25 11.30 1.01
C GLN A 29 -1.88 11.96 1.25
N SER A 30 -1.76 13.26 0.97
CA SER A 30 -0.54 14.01 1.26
C SER A 30 -0.30 14.11 2.77
N ALA A 31 -1.35 14.34 3.56
CA ALA A 31 -1.28 14.40 5.01
C ALA A 31 -0.95 13.03 5.63
N ALA A 32 -1.61 11.96 5.19
CA ALA A 32 -1.30 10.60 5.65
C ALA A 32 0.14 10.19 5.31
N ASN A 33 0.64 10.59 4.14
CA ASN A 33 2.04 10.35 3.78
C ASN A 33 3.02 11.17 4.62
N SER A 34 2.67 12.40 5.03
CA SER A 34 3.50 13.17 5.97
C SER A 34 3.52 12.55 7.36
N ASP A 35 2.37 12.06 7.85
CA ASP A 35 2.28 11.45 9.18
C ASP A 35 3.15 10.19 9.30
N LEU A 36 3.14 9.33 8.27
CA LEU A 36 4.01 8.15 8.22
C LEU A 36 5.49 8.50 8.15
N LEU A 37 5.84 9.54 7.39
CA LEU A 37 7.21 10.01 7.30
C LEU A 37 7.68 10.58 8.64
N ASP A 38 6.84 11.34 9.32
CA ASP A 38 7.13 11.92 10.64
C ASP A 38 7.33 10.82 11.69
N GLN A 39 6.45 9.81 11.71
CA GLN A 39 6.61 8.65 12.59
C GLN A 39 7.92 7.91 12.33
N PHE A 40 8.33 7.80 11.05
CA PHE A 40 9.59 7.16 10.70
C PHE A 40 10.79 8.00 11.17
N TYR A 41 10.78 9.32 10.97
CA TYR A 41 11.80 10.23 11.48
C TYR A 41 11.90 10.20 13.01
N LEU A 42 10.78 10.10 13.74
CA LEU A 42 10.77 9.93 15.19
C LEU A 42 11.48 8.64 15.61
N THR A 43 11.23 7.55 14.89
CA THR A 43 11.90 6.27 15.13
C THR A 43 13.40 6.38 14.87
N LEU A 44 13.81 6.99 13.75
CA LEU A 44 15.23 7.22 13.43
C LEU A 44 15.93 8.09 14.48
N ARG A 45 15.27 9.16 14.96
CA ARG A 45 15.81 10.01 16.03
C ARG A 45 15.97 9.24 17.33
N SER A 46 14.98 8.43 17.72
CA SER A 46 15.08 7.57 18.91
C SER A 46 16.29 6.63 18.83
N THR A 47 16.49 5.99 17.67
CA THR A 47 17.66 5.12 17.45
C THR A 47 18.96 5.93 17.50
N GLN A 48 18.98 7.11 16.87
CA GLN A 48 20.16 7.98 16.86
C GLN A 48 20.60 8.35 18.28
N THR A 49 19.67 8.84 19.11
CA THR A 49 19.98 9.24 20.48
C THR A 49 20.54 8.09 21.31
N ALA A 50 20.00 6.88 21.13
CA ALA A 50 20.51 5.69 21.82
C ALA A 50 21.96 5.36 21.41
N VAL A 51 22.26 5.44 20.11
CA VAL A 51 23.59 5.11 19.56
C VAL A 51 24.63 6.20 19.87
N GLU A 52 24.24 7.47 19.77
CA GLU A 52 25.10 8.64 19.99
C GLU A 52 25.64 8.68 21.43
N SER A 53 24.87 8.21 22.41
CA SER A 53 25.31 8.10 23.81
C SER A 53 26.50 7.16 24.04
N GLN A 54 26.82 6.31 23.06
CA GLN A 54 27.89 5.31 23.13
C GLN A 54 29.12 5.68 22.29
N LEU A 55 29.04 6.77 21.52
CA LEU A 55 30.08 7.18 20.58
C LEU A 55 30.86 8.38 21.12
N PRO A 56 32.14 8.52 20.75
CA PRO A 56 32.91 9.72 21.08
C PRO A 56 32.32 10.95 20.39
N ASP A 57 32.42 12.09 21.06
CA ASP A 57 32.06 13.39 20.49
C ASP A 57 32.84 13.66 19.18
N GLY A 58 32.17 14.29 18.21
CA GLY A 58 32.76 14.63 16.92
C GLY A 58 32.84 13.47 15.91
N ASN A 59 32.04 12.42 16.08
CA ASN A 59 31.94 11.38 15.05
C ASN A 59 31.34 11.95 13.75
N PRO A 60 32.05 11.86 12.60
CA PRO A 60 31.61 12.53 11.36
C PRO A 60 30.30 11.97 10.79
N VAL A 61 30.01 10.68 11.04
CA VAL A 61 28.75 10.07 10.60
C VAL A 61 27.58 10.60 11.42
N CYS A 62 27.78 10.86 12.72
CA CYS A 62 26.76 11.49 13.55
C CYS A 62 26.49 12.93 13.09
N GLU A 63 27.53 13.70 12.74
CA GLU A 63 27.38 15.05 12.19
C GLU A 63 26.57 15.03 10.88
N GLN A 64 26.92 14.14 9.95
CA GLN A 64 26.18 13.99 8.70
C GLN A 64 24.71 13.61 8.93
N ILE A 65 24.42 12.74 9.90
CA ILE A 65 23.04 12.40 10.27
C ILE A 65 22.30 13.61 10.84
N ARG A 66 22.95 14.43 11.68
CA ARG A 66 22.35 15.66 12.21
C ARG A 66 22.01 16.65 11.10
N GLU A 67 22.90 16.85 10.14
CA GLU A 67 22.64 17.68 8.95
C GLU A 67 21.42 17.18 8.15
N LEU A 68 21.30 15.86 7.97
CA LEU A 68 20.14 15.26 7.29
C LEU A 68 18.83 15.40 8.09
N PHE A 69 18.90 15.49 9.42
CA PHE A 69 17.74 15.74 10.27
C PHE A 69 17.29 17.20 10.27
N ASP A 70 18.21 18.14 9.95
CA ASP A 70 17.92 19.57 9.84
C ASP A 70 17.45 19.95 8.42
N ALA A 71 17.77 19.14 7.42
CA ALA A 71 17.27 19.28 6.06
C ALA A 71 15.73 19.03 5.95
N PRO A 72 15.08 19.52 4.88
CA PRO A 72 13.67 19.23 4.62
C PRO A 72 13.39 17.72 4.57
N ARG A 73 12.44 17.27 5.39
CA ARG A 73 12.10 15.85 5.53
C ARG A 73 11.66 15.25 4.20
N SER A 74 12.25 14.11 3.86
CA SER A 74 11.87 13.34 2.68
C SER A 74 12.15 11.86 2.91
N TRP A 75 11.45 10.97 2.20
CA TRP A 75 11.72 9.52 2.26
C TRP A 75 13.17 9.20 1.89
N ARG A 76 13.73 9.92 0.91
CA ARG A 76 15.14 9.76 0.52
C ARG A 76 16.08 10.08 1.68
N GLY A 77 15.88 11.24 2.33
CA GLY A 77 16.69 11.64 3.48
C GLY A 77 16.54 10.67 4.65
N ALA A 78 15.32 10.19 4.93
CA ALA A 78 15.10 9.20 5.97
C ALA A 78 15.82 7.87 5.70
N TYR A 79 15.82 7.39 4.46
CA TYR A 79 16.57 6.19 4.07
C TYR A 79 18.09 6.39 4.12
N GLU A 80 18.57 7.58 3.78
CA GLU A 80 19.99 7.93 3.90
C GLU A 80 20.44 7.94 5.36
N VAL A 81 19.63 8.51 6.26
CA VAL A 81 19.85 8.45 7.71
C VAL A 81 19.88 7.00 8.20
N GLU A 82 18.91 6.17 7.81
CA GLU A 82 18.86 4.74 8.19
C GLU A 82 20.12 3.98 7.73
N GLN A 83 20.58 4.23 6.50
CA GLN A 83 21.81 3.63 5.98
C GLN A 83 23.04 4.08 6.75
N LEU A 84 23.16 5.37 7.09
CA LEU A 84 24.26 5.89 7.90
C LEU A 84 24.26 5.31 9.31
N GLN A 85 23.08 5.15 9.93
CA GLN A 85 22.94 4.52 11.25
C GLN A 85 23.47 3.08 11.29
N CYS A 86 23.43 2.35 10.18
CA CYS A 86 23.98 1.00 10.11
C CYS A 86 25.49 0.95 10.36
N PHE A 87 26.22 2.03 10.06
CA PHE A 87 27.64 2.15 10.34
C PHE A 87 27.94 2.50 11.80
N LEU A 88 26.92 2.92 12.55
CA LEU A 88 27.05 3.28 13.95
C LEU A 88 26.69 2.13 14.91
N LEU A 89 25.85 1.19 14.47
CA LEU A 89 25.48 0.01 15.27
C LEU A 89 26.67 -0.93 15.50
N SER A 90 26.80 -1.52 16.68
CA SER A 90 27.84 -2.50 17.02
C SER A 90 27.32 -3.59 17.96
N GLY A 91 28.05 -4.70 18.03
CA GLY A 91 27.80 -5.82 18.94
C GLY A 91 26.35 -6.28 18.97
N ALA A 92 25.75 -6.34 20.17
CA ALA A 92 24.40 -6.84 20.37
C ALA A 92 23.32 -6.00 19.65
N HIS A 93 23.52 -4.70 19.48
CA HIS A 93 22.57 -3.84 18.76
C HIS A 93 22.55 -4.17 17.27
N LEU A 94 23.71 -4.37 16.66
CA LEU A 94 23.81 -4.78 15.26
C LEU A 94 23.13 -6.14 15.04
N GLU A 95 23.37 -7.11 15.91
CA GLU A 95 22.74 -8.43 15.80
C GLU A 95 21.22 -8.38 15.95
N THR A 96 20.74 -7.60 16.92
CA THR A 96 19.30 -7.43 17.15
C THR A 96 18.63 -6.80 15.94
N GLU A 97 19.25 -5.77 15.36
CA GLU A 97 18.73 -5.10 14.18
C GLU A 97 18.71 -6.05 12.97
N ILE A 98 19.77 -6.84 12.75
CA ILE A 98 19.81 -7.85 11.67
C ILE A 98 18.66 -8.86 11.82
N ARG A 99 18.46 -9.42 13.02
CA ARG A 99 17.35 -10.37 13.27
C ARG A 99 16.00 -9.72 13.04
N ARG A 100 15.80 -8.49 13.54
CA ARG A 100 14.56 -7.73 13.33
C ARG A 100 14.27 -7.52 11.84
N ARG A 101 15.27 -7.15 11.04
CA ARG A 101 15.14 -6.97 9.59
C ARG A 101 14.91 -8.28 8.84
N LEU A 102 15.50 -9.38 9.30
CA LEU A 102 15.21 -10.70 8.76
C LEU A 102 13.76 -11.14 9.03
N ASP A 103 13.22 -10.88 10.21
CA ASP A 103 11.82 -11.16 10.54
C ASP A 103 10.86 -10.29 9.69
N GLU A 104 11.23 -9.03 9.46
CA GLU A 104 10.49 -8.13 8.56
C GLU A 104 10.53 -8.61 7.10
N ALA A 105 11.72 -8.93 6.59
CA ALA A 105 11.90 -9.46 5.24
C ALA A 105 11.13 -10.78 5.03
N GLN A 106 11.11 -11.65 6.04
CA GLN A 106 10.38 -12.92 5.97
C GLN A 106 8.87 -12.70 5.94
N ARG A 107 8.33 -11.77 6.74
CA ARG A 107 6.90 -11.40 6.69
C ARG A 107 6.48 -10.85 5.32
N HIS A 108 7.42 -10.32 4.56
CA HIS A 108 7.20 -9.80 3.21
C HIS A 108 7.57 -10.80 2.10
N ASP A 109 7.98 -12.01 2.45
CA ASP A 109 8.39 -13.07 1.51
C ASP A 109 9.45 -12.58 0.51
N LEU A 110 10.45 -11.85 1.02
CA LEU A 110 11.54 -11.34 0.18
C LEU A 110 12.41 -12.48 -0.37
N PRO A 111 12.88 -12.36 -1.62
CA PRO A 111 13.80 -13.34 -2.18
C PRO A 111 15.08 -13.39 -1.34
N TYR A 112 15.68 -14.58 -1.20
CA TYR A 112 16.92 -14.83 -0.46
C TYR A 112 16.86 -14.72 1.07
N VAL A 113 15.71 -14.36 1.67
CA VAL A 113 15.59 -14.28 3.14
C VAL A 113 15.86 -15.61 3.84
N SER A 114 15.47 -16.73 3.22
CA SER A 114 15.71 -18.08 3.75
C SER A 114 17.20 -18.44 3.81
N VAL A 115 17.97 -18.04 2.79
CA VAL A 115 19.42 -18.26 2.74
C VAL A 115 20.13 -17.42 3.79
N LEU A 116 19.75 -16.15 3.92
CA LEU A 116 20.32 -15.27 4.95
C LEU A 116 19.96 -15.75 6.36
N ARG A 117 18.71 -16.17 6.58
CA ARG A 117 18.28 -16.72 7.86
C ARG A 117 19.07 -17.97 8.24
N ALA A 118 19.29 -18.90 7.31
CA ALA A 118 20.13 -20.07 7.56
C ALA A 118 21.57 -19.71 7.98
N GLN A 119 22.13 -18.61 7.47
CA GLN A 119 23.45 -18.12 7.88
C GLN A 119 23.46 -17.51 9.29
N VAL A 120 22.37 -16.84 9.69
CA VAL A 120 22.24 -16.24 11.03
C VAL A 120 21.87 -17.28 12.10
N ASP A 121 21.10 -18.29 11.73
CA ASP A 121 20.67 -19.37 12.63
C ASP A 121 21.80 -20.39 12.91
N ASP A 122 22.83 -20.45 12.06
CA ASP A 122 24.08 -21.16 12.35
C ASP A 122 24.86 -20.42 13.46
N ALA A 123 24.52 -20.72 14.71
CA ALA A 123 25.05 -20.03 15.88
C ALA A 123 26.57 -20.12 16.03
N ALA A 124 27.20 -21.19 15.52
CA ALA A 124 28.65 -21.33 15.55
C ALA A 124 29.28 -20.30 14.61
N ARG A 125 28.85 -20.32 13.34
CA ARG A 125 29.32 -19.38 12.31
C ARG A 125 28.96 -17.92 12.64
N TRP A 126 27.78 -17.68 13.19
CA TRP A 126 27.30 -16.33 13.53
C TRP A 126 28.14 -15.65 14.62
N LYS A 127 28.64 -16.43 15.58
CA LYS A 127 29.51 -15.93 16.65
C LYS A 127 30.92 -15.62 16.17
N GLU A 128 31.40 -16.32 15.15
CA GLU A 128 32.73 -16.10 14.55
C GLU A 128 32.76 -14.83 13.68
N LEU A 129 31.62 -14.46 13.09
CA LEU A 129 31.50 -13.26 12.27
C LEU A 129 31.72 -11.97 13.08
N THR A 130 32.66 -11.16 12.61
CA THR A 130 32.94 -9.82 13.15
C THR A 130 31.83 -8.83 12.78
N ASP A 131 31.72 -7.72 13.52
CA ASP A 131 30.77 -6.64 13.18
C ASP A 131 30.99 -6.11 11.76
N VAL A 132 32.24 -6.08 11.30
CA VAL A 132 32.60 -5.66 9.93
C VAL A 132 31.98 -6.56 8.88
N GLU A 133 31.91 -7.87 9.13
CA GLU A 133 31.30 -8.86 8.23
C GLU A 133 29.77 -8.90 8.35
N LYS A 134 29.22 -8.58 9.53
CA LYS A 134 27.78 -8.49 9.78
C LYS A 134 27.13 -7.27 9.12
N ARG A 135 27.83 -6.13 9.06
CA ARG A 135 27.31 -4.87 8.47
C ARG A 135 26.84 -4.99 7.02
N PRO A 136 27.59 -5.61 6.08
CA PRO A 136 27.12 -5.85 4.71
C PRO A 136 25.80 -6.62 4.65
N LEU A 137 25.56 -7.56 5.57
CA LEU A 137 24.30 -8.31 5.64
C LEU A 137 23.15 -7.38 6.01
N LEU A 138 23.33 -6.53 7.02
CA LEU A 138 22.32 -5.53 7.40
C LEU A 138 22.03 -4.56 6.26
N HIS A 139 23.07 -4.01 5.64
CA HIS A 139 22.94 -3.05 4.54
C HIS A 139 22.19 -3.66 3.36
N ARG A 140 22.48 -4.92 3.01
CA ARG A 140 21.74 -5.66 1.98
C ARG A 140 20.27 -5.84 2.35
N LEU A 141 19.98 -6.28 3.57
CA LEU A 141 18.59 -6.47 4.05
C LEU A 141 17.78 -5.17 3.98
N ILE A 142 18.37 -4.06 4.40
CA ILE A 142 17.73 -2.74 4.33
C ILE A 142 17.46 -2.35 2.88
N ASN A 143 18.44 -2.53 1.99
CA ASN A 143 18.24 -2.22 0.57
C ASN A 143 17.15 -3.09 -0.08
N ASP A 144 17.10 -4.38 0.24
CA ASP A 144 16.08 -5.30 -0.28
C ASP A 144 14.68 -4.89 0.23
N LEU A 145 14.55 -4.53 1.51
CA LEU A 145 13.33 -4.00 2.11
C LEU A 145 12.89 -2.66 1.48
N GLN A 146 13.82 -1.72 1.35
CA GLN A 146 13.56 -0.42 0.73
C GLN A 146 13.12 -0.58 -0.74
N TRP A 147 13.75 -1.48 -1.49
CA TRP A 147 13.33 -1.82 -2.84
C TRP A 147 11.91 -2.39 -2.86
N PHE A 148 11.60 -3.33 -1.96
CA PHE A 148 10.27 -3.91 -1.85
C PHE A 148 9.19 -2.86 -1.58
N TYR A 149 9.42 -1.97 -0.61
CA TYR A 149 8.47 -0.89 -0.30
C TYR A 149 8.30 0.07 -1.48
N THR A 150 9.38 0.43 -2.16
CA THR A 150 9.35 1.26 -3.35
C THR A 150 8.53 0.61 -4.48
N GLN A 151 8.75 -0.68 -4.73
CA GLN A 151 7.99 -1.43 -5.74
C GLN A 151 6.52 -1.55 -5.37
N ARG A 152 6.20 -1.84 -4.10
CA ARG A 152 4.82 -1.91 -3.62
C ARG A 152 4.10 -0.58 -3.79
N PHE A 153 4.76 0.53 -3.49
CA PHE A 153 4.22 1.87 -3.70
C PHE A 153 3.96 2.16 -5.19
N ARG A 154 4.94 1.88 -6.05
CA ARG A 154 4.80 2.05 -7.52
C ARG A 154 3.64 1.21 -8.07
N ARG A 155 3.52 -0.06 -7.67
CA ARG A 155 2.42 -0.94 -8.08
C ARG A 155 1.05 -0.37 -7.68
N ARG A 156 0.92 0.16 -6.47
CA ARG A 156 -0.32 0.81 -6.00
C ARG A 156 -0.66 2.03 -6.85
N GLN A 157 0.30 2.91 -7.12
CA GLN A 157 0.08 4.08 -7.97
C GLN A 157 -0.33 3.70 -9.38
N THR A 158 0.34 2.73 -9.99
CA THR A 158 -0.01 2.23 -11.33
C THR A 158 -1.42 1.62 -11.34
N ALA A 159 -1.78 0.82 -10.34
CA ALA A 159 -3.12 0.24 -10.23
C ALA A 159 -4.22 1.30 -10.10
N GLN A 160 -3.96 2.39 -9.36
CA GLN A 160 -4.88 3.53 -9.25
C GLN A 160 -5.04 4.25 -10.59
N LEU A 161 -3.94 4.51 -11.31
CA LEU A 161 -3.98 5.14 -12.63
C LEU A 161 -4.73 4.28 -13.65
N ILE A 162 -4.50 2.96 -13.64
CA ILE A 162 -5.22 2.01 -14.50
C ILE A 162 -6.72 2.03 -14.16
N SER A 163 -7.09 1.93 -12.88
CA SER A 163 -8.49 2.01 -12.46
C SER A 163 -9.15 3.32 -12.93
N TYR A 164 -8.48 4.45 -12.76
CA TYR A 164 -9.01 5.74 -13.22
C TYR A 164 -9.26 5.77 -14.73
N ARG A 165 -8.31 5.26 -15.53
CA ARG A 165 -8.47 5.16 -16.99
C ARG A 165 -9.63 4.26 -17.39
N VAL A 166 -9.76 3.10 -16.74
CA VAL A 166 -10.87 2.17 -17.00
C VAL A 166 -12.21 2.80 -16.62
N SER A 167 -12.30 3.46 -15.46
CA SER A 167 -13.51 4.19 -15.05
C SER A 167 -13.87 5.30 -16.03
N LEU A 168 -12.89 6.04 -16.56
CA LEU A 168 -13.12 7.09 -17.55
C LEU A 168 -13.61 6.51 -18.88
N LEU A 169 -13.03 5.41 -19.36
CA LEU A 169 -13.50 4.71 -20.56
C LEU A 169 -14.92 4.19 -20.39
N PHE A 170 -15.24 3.61 -19.22
CA PHE A 170 -16.58 3.15 -18.90
C PHE A 170 -17.59 4.30 -18.92
N LEU A 171 -17.27 5.43 -18.29
CA LEU A 171 -18.13 6.61 -18.29
C LEU A 171 -18.34 7.16 -19.71
N ALA A 172 -17.28 7.22 -20.52
CA ALA A 172 -17.36 7.65 -21.91
C ALA A 172 -18.29 6.74 -22.74
N SER A 173 -18.15 5.42 -22.60
CA SER A 173 -19.02 4.44 -23.25
C SER A 173 -20.48 4.56 -22.79
N PHE A 174 -20.70 4.82 -21.50
CA PHE A 174 -22.04 5.03 -20.94
C PHE A 174 -22.70 6.29 -21.51
N VAL A 175 -21.98 7.41 -21.57
CA VAL A 175 -22.46 8.66 -22.17
C VAL A 175 -22.77 8.47 -23.66
N LEU A 176 -21.91 7.76 -24.39
CA LEU A 176 -22.13 7.45 -25.81
C LEU A 176 -23.40 6.62 -26.02
N MET A 177 -23.62 5.58 -25.19
CA MET A 177 -24.82 4.75 -25.23
C MET A 177 -26.08 5.60 -24.98
N LEU A 178 -26.06 6.47 -23.96
CA LEU A 178 -27.18 7.38 -23.69
C LEU A 178 -27.45 8.32 -24.88
N ALA A 179 -26.40 8.85 -25.52
CA ALA A 179 -26.55 9.69 -26.69
C ALA A 179 -27.25 8.95 -27.85
N VAL A 180 -26.88 7.68 -28.08
CA VAL A 180 -27.52 6.83 -29.10
C VAL A 180 -28.99 6.57 -28.76
N LEU A 181 -29.32 6.26 -27.50
CA LEU A 181 -30.71 6.04 -27.08
C LEU A 181 -31.58 7.30 -27.24
N LEU A 182 -31.04 8.47 -26.88
CA LEU A 182 -31.72 9.75 -27.06
C LEU A 182 -31.95 10.05 -28.55
N TRP A 183 -30.95 9.77 -29.39
CA TRP A 183 -31.06 9.91 -30.85
C TRP A 183 -32.17 9.01 -31.42
N GLN A 184 -32.19 7.74 -31.05
CA GLN A 184 -33.21 6.78 -31.50
C GLN A 184 -34.61 7.17 -31.01
N GLY A 185 -34.74 7.63 -29.76
CA GLY A 185 -36.01 8.11 -29.22
C GLY A 185 -36.57 9.30 -30.00
N ARG A 186 -35.71 10.24 -30.41
CA ARG A 186 -36.09 11.35 -31.29
C ARG A 186 -36.51 10.88 -32.67
N TYR A 187 -35.80 9.91 -33.24
CA TYR A 187 -36.14 9.37 -34.57
C TYR A 187 -37.54 8.74 -34.60
N LEU A 188 -37.89 7.94 -33.58
CA LEU A 188 -39.22 7.33 -33.46
C LEU A 188 -40.34 8.36 -33.29
N GLN A 189 -40.09 9.46 -32.59
CA GLN A 189 -41.08 10.55 -32.45
C GLN A 189 -41.37 11.26 -33.77
N VAL A 190 -40.36 11.38 -34.64
CA VAL A 190 -40.52 12.04 -35.94
C VAL A 190 -41.25 11.15 -36.95
N THR A 191 -41.00 9.84 -36.93
CA THR A 191 -41.58 8.90 -37.91
C THR A 191 -42.94 8.31 -37.50
N GLY A 192 -43.31 8.37 -36.22
CA GLY A 192 -44.53 7.75 -35.69
C GLY A 192 -45.91 8.33 -36.11
N PRO A 193 -46.11 9.62 -36.46
CA PRO A 193 -47.46 10.15 -36.57
C PRO A 193 -48.21 9.77 -37.87
N GLU A 194 -47.53 9.34 -38.94
CA GLU A 194 -48.19 9.12 -40.23
C GLU A 194 -48.97 7.81 -40.37
N MET A 195 -48.76 6.83 -39.48
CA MET A 195 -49.41 5.50 -39.60
C MET A 195 -50.73 5.37 -38.81
N ALA A 196 -51.12 6.39 -38.04
CA ALA A 196 -52.31 6.32 -37.19
C ALA A 196 -53.63 6.71 -37.88
N SER A 197 -53.61 7.18 -39.14
CA SER A 197 -54.81 7.61 -39.87
C SER A 197 -55.16 6.72 -41.06
N VAL A 198 -54.96 5.40 -40.95
CA VAL A 198 -55.66 4.46 -41.84
C VAL A 198 -57.08 4.33 -41.32
N THR A 199 -57.92 5.29 -41.71
CA THR A 199 -59.37 5.19 -41.62
C THR A 199 -59.77 3.92 -42.36
N THR A 200 -60.03 2.85 -41.62
CA THR A 200 -60.64 1.64 -42.18
C THR A 200 -62.05 2.02 -42.59
N THR A 201 -62.22 2.48 -43.82
CA THR A 201 -63.52 2.62 -44.44
C THR A 201 -64.09 1.22 -44.54
N LEU A 202 -65.01 0.89 -43.63
CA LEU A 202 -65.81 -0.32 -43.71
C LEU A 202 -66.50 -0.31 -45.08
N PRO A 203 -66.37 -1.36 -45.90
CA PRO A 203 -67.15 -1.47 -47.12
C PRO A 203 -68.63 -1.59 -46.70
N ASP A 204 -69.41 -0.60 -47.10
CA ASP A 204 -70.85 -0.56 -46.96
C ASP A 204 -71.43 -1.71 -47.80
N SER A 205 -71.65 -2.85 -47.15
CA SER A 205 -72.27 -4.02 -47.75
C SER A 205 -73.68 -3.63 -48.18
N ALA A 206 -73.80 -3.39 -49.48
CA ALA A 206 -75.02 -3.09 -50.20
C ALA A 206 -76.15 -4.06 -49.80
N VAL A 207 -77.12 -3.51 -49.07
CA VAL A 207 -78.49 -4.03 -48.97
C VAL A 207 -79.12 -3.85 -50.34
N LYS A 208 -79.41 -4.95 -51.04
CA LYS A 208 -80.39 -4.99 -52.12
C LYS A 208 -81.42 -6.05 -51.78
N GLU A 209 -82.63 -5.57 -51.51
CA GLU A 209 -83.90 -6.30 -51.51
C GLU A 209 -84.24 -6.85 -52.90
#